data_AF-A0A1F5LG92-F1
#
_entry.id   AF-A0A1F5LG92-F1
#
_cell.length_a   1.000
_cell.length_b   1.000
_cell.length_c   1.000
_cell.angle_alpha   90.00
_cell.angle_beta   90.00
_cell.angle_gamma   90.00
#
_symmetry.space_group_name_H-M   'P 1'
#
loop_
_entity.id
_entity.type
_entity.pdbx_description
1 polymer ?
#
loop_
_entity_poly.entity_id
_entity_poly.type
_entity_poly.pdbx_seq_one_letter_code
_entity_poly.pdbx_strand_id
1 'polypeptide(L)'
;MHISRRLTLRHTVEIDPFCAPVAFSKHTRTGPINQIRTMRLPYAPSTPPADASADTVDTYARIAARRNPRPLIPLDLSLLHSPPVADGWNSFIGAIRSRTLVDSGVMELAVCRVAVLNNATYEWNAHAPLALKGGIKPAELQAARTLPSTATGDVAELEKSALTPQQRAVLRYTDQMTQTITVEDEVFAELKTVGFDDREIVELTTGIAGYNCVSRFLVALDVGENNARQMKSVDELVAALQ
;
A
#
# COMPACT_ATOMS: atom_id res chain seq x y z
N MET A 1 10.09 50.72 46.57
CA MET A 1 9.17 51.59 45.82
C MET A 1 9.69 51.72 44.40
N HIS A 2 9.32 50.84 43.48
CA HIS A 2 9.27 51.11 42.04
C HIS A 2 8.44 50.03 41.35
N ILE A 3 7.53 50.51 40.51
CA ILE A 3 6.33 49.84 40.01
C ILE A 3 6.61 49.28 38.61
N SER A 4 6.15 48.05 38.40
CA SER A 4 5.55 47.45 37.18
C SER A 4 5.72 48.14 35.83
N ARG A 5 6.05 47.34 34.80
CA ARG A 5 5.16 47.10 33.65
C ARG A 5 5.58 45.86 32.86
N ARG A 6 4.71 44.83 32.87
CA ARG A 6 4.68 43.74 31.89
C ARG A 6 4.12 44.28 30.57
N LEU A 7 4.81 44.06 29.46
CA LEU A 7 4.27 44.24 28.12
C LEU A 7 3.69 42.90 27.64
N THR A 8 2.37 42.85 27.47
CA THR A 8 1.66 41.75 26.80
C THR A 8 1.43 42.15 25.34
N LEU A 9 2.15 41.52 24.41
CA LEU A 9 1.90 41.64 22.98
C LEU A 9 0.72 40.72 22.61
N ARG A 10 -0.47 41.31 22.41
CA ARG A 10 -1.59 40.65 21.73
C ARG A 10 -1.36 40.77 20.23
N HIS A 11 -1.14 39.65 19.54
CA HIS A 11 -1.22 39.61 18.07
C HIS A 11 -2.71 39.54 17.68
N THR A 12 -3.23 40.64 17.16
CA THR A 12 -4.49 40.68 16.40
C THR A 12 -4.19 40.28 14.97
N VAL A 13 -4.77 39.16 14.52
CA VAL A 13 -4.77 38.76 13.11
C VAL A 13 -5.81 39.64 12.39
N GLU A 14 -5.36 40.60 11.59
CA GLU A 14 -6.21 41.31 10.63
C GLU A 14 -6.54 40.35 9.48
N ILE A 15 -7.84 40.18 9.24
CA ILE A 15 -8.39 39.35 8.17
C ILE A 15 -8.60 40.28 6.97
N ASP A 16 -7.92 39.99 5.87
CA ASP A 16 -7.99 40.73 4.60
C ASP A 16 -9.43 40.74 4.04
N PRO A 17 -10.05 41.92 3.79
CA PRO A 17 -11.45 42.02 3.39
C PRO A 17 -11.73 41.71 1.91
N PHE A 18 -10.75 41.23 1.12
CA PHE A 18 -10.91 40.99 -0.33
C PHE A 18 -11.02 39.52 -0.79
N CYS A 19 -11.33 38.58 0.10
CA CYS A 19 -11.60 37.19 -0.31
C CYS A 19 -13.12 36.96 -0.54
N ALA A 20 -13.59 37.17 -1.78
CA ALA A 20 -14.94 36.81 -2.18
C ALA A 20 -15.14 35.27 -2.17
N PRO A 21 -16.29 34.75 -1.71
CA PRO A 21 -16.54 33.31 -1.69
C PRO A 21 -16.70 32.76 -3.12
N VAL A 22 -15.83 31.81 -3.49
CA VAL A 22 -15.99 31.03 -4.73
C VAL A 22 -17.20 30.10 -4.57
N ALA A 23 -18.26 30.37 -5.33
CA ALA A 23 -19.44 29.52 -5.36
C ALA A 23 -19.11 28.15 -5.98
N PHE A 24 -19.14 27.09 -5.18
CA PHE A 24 -19.08 25.71 -5.66
C PHE A 24 -20.37 25.38 -6.42
N SER A 25 -20.28 25.31 -7.75
CA SER A 25 -21.37 24.82 -8.59
C SER A 25 -21.53 23.31 -8.41
N LYS A 26 -22.66 22.90 -7.80
CA LYS A 26 -23.08 21.50 -7.69
C LYS A 26 -23.44 20.95 -9.06
N HIS A 27 -22.45 20.43 -9.78
CA HIS A 27 -22.72 19.63 -10.98
C HIS A 27 -23.12 18.21 -10.56
N THR A 28 -24.42 18.00 -10.35
CA THR A 28 -25.01 16.66 -10.29
C THR A 28 -25.06 16.10 -11.71
N ARG A 29 -24.10 15.24 -12.10
CA ARG A 29 -24.23 14.43 -13.33
C ARG A 29 -25.17 13.27 -13.06
N THR A 30 -26.44 13.44 -13.46
CA THR A 30 -27.39 12.34 -13.61
C THR A 30 -27.39 11.90 -15.08
N GLY A 31 -26.66 10.83 -15.39
CA GLY A 31 -26.71 10.12 -16.66
C GLY A 31 -26.70 8.61 -16.40
N PRO A 32 -27.30 7.78 -17.28
CA PRO A 32 -27.44 6.35 -17.04
C PRO A 32 -26.06 5.67 -17.19
N ILE A 33 -25.47 5.24 -16.07
CA ILE A 33 -24.17 4.56 -16.06
C ILE A 33 -24.42 3.08 -16.33
N ASN A 34 -24.62 2.72 -17.59
CA ASN A 34 -24.37 1.36 -18.06
C ASN A 34 -23.02 1.30 -18.77
N GLN A 35 -22.00 1.93 -18.16
CA GLN A 35 -20.61 1.69 -18.53
C GLN A 35 -20.20 0.39 -17.86
N ILE A 36 -19.80 -0.58 -18.68
CA ILE A 36 -19.02 -1.74 -18.24
C ILE A 36 -17.94 -1.19 -17.31
N ARG A 37 -17.99 -1.57 -16.02
CA ARG A 37 -17.01 -1.11 -15.03
C ARG A 37 -15.67 -1.67 -15.45
N THR A 38 -14.91 -0.95 -16.25
CA THR A 38 -13.47 -1.11 -16.37
C THR A 38 -12.83 -0.30 -15.25
N MET A 39 -11.55 -0.54 -14.98
CA MET A 39 -10.69 0.44 -14.32
C MET A 39 -10.96 1.87 -14.87
N ARG A 40 -10.66 2.90 -14.08
CA ARG A 40 -11.05 4.30 -14.37
C ARG A 40 -10.45 4.87 -15.67
N LEU A 41 -9.49 4.17 -16.26
CA LEU A 41 -8.87 4.41 -17.57
C LEU A 41 -8.93 3.10 -18.37
N PRO A 42 -8.96 3.09 -19.71
CA PRO A 42 -8.76 1.85 -20.46
C PRO A 42 -7.37 1.25 -20.16
N TYR A 43 -7.17 -0.06 -20.29
CA TYR A 43 -5.83 -0.66 -20.21
C TYR A 43 -4.97 -0.24 -21.42
N ALA A 44 -3.66 -0.05 -21.23
CA ALA A 44 -2.74 0.15 -22.36
C ALA A 44 -2.65 -1.13 -23.23
N PRO A 45 -2.24 -1.03 -24.50
CA PRO A 45 -2.00 -2.19 -25.35
C PRO A 45 -1.00 -3.17 -24.70
N SER A 46 -1.16 -4.46 -24.94
CA SER A 46 -0.26 -5.51 -24.42
C SER A 46 1.07 -5.63 -25.19
N THR A 47 1.17 -4.96 -26.33
CA THR A 47 2.36 -4.83 -27.17
C THR A 47 2.63 -3.35 -27.43
N PRO A 48 3.88 -2.93 -27.66
CA PRO A 48 4.18 -1.53 -27.93
C PRO A 48 3.44 -1.05 -29.20
N PRO A 49 2.95 0.22 -29.22
CA PRO A 49 2.43 0.85 -30.44
C PRO A 49 3.43 0.79 -31.60
N ALA A 50 2.95 0.80 -32.84
CA ALA A 50 3.80 0.68 -34.03
C ALA A 50 4.79 1.84 -34.19
N ASP A 51 4.46 3.02 -33.68
CA ASP A 51 5.25 4.25 -33.68
C ASP A 51 6.00 4.50 -32.36
N ALA A 52 6.06 3.50 -31.48
CA ALA A 52 6.73 3.62 -30.18
C ALA A 52 8.24 3.85 -30.32
N SER A 53 8.82 4.62 -29.40
CA SER A 53 10.27 4.78 -29.30
C SER A 53 10.97 3.45 -28.92
N ALA A 54 12.26 3.34 -29.24
CA ALA A 54 13.08 2.19 -28.86
C ALA A 54 13.02 1.91 -27.34
N ASP A 55 13.14 2.94 -26.51
CA ASP A 55 13.06 2.82 -25.05
C ASP A 55 11.70 2.26 -24.57
N THR A 56 10.61 2.62 -25.25
CA THR A 56 9.27 2.09 -24.96
C THR A 56 9.20 0.62 -25.33
N VAL A 57 9.67 0.25 -26.53
CA VAL A 57 9.74 -1.15 -26.98
C VAL A 57 10.54 -2.00 -26.00
N ASP A 58 11.70 -1.51 -25.54
CA ASP A 58 12.56 -2.20 -24.59
C ASP A 58 11.89 -2.36 -23.22
N THR A 59 11.16 -1.34 -22.76
CA THR A 59 10.36 -1.43 -21.53
C THR A 59 9.31 -2.53 -21.65
N TYR A 60 8.52 -2.54 -22.73
CA TYR A 60 7.54 -3.59 -22.98
C TYR A 60 8.18 -4.98 -22.96
N ALA A 61 9.33 -5.14 -23.61
CA ALA A 61 10.07 -6.40 -23.66
C ALA A 61 10.52 -6.87 -22.27
N ARG A 62 11.08 -5.98 -21.43
CA ARG A 62 11.49 -6.32 -20.05
C ARG A 62 10.31 -6.78 -19.19
N ILE A 63 9.16 -6.10 -19.29
CA ILE A 63 7.96 -6.45 -18.52
C ILE A 63 7.40 -7.80 -18.98
N ALA A 64 7.32 -8.02 -20.30
CA ALA A 64 6.84 -9.29 -20.86
C ALA A 64 7.76 -10.46 -20.47
N ALA A 65 9.09 -10.29 -20.57
CA ALA A 65 10.07 -11.30 -20.20
C ALA A 65 9.93 -11.74 -18.73
N ARG A 66 9.70 -10.79 -17.82
CA ARG A 66 9.46 -11.07 -16.40
C ARG A 66 8.18 -11.87 -16.14
N ARG A 67 7.15 -11.71 -16.98
CA ARG A 67 5.86 -12.39 -16.81
C ARG A 67 5.82 -13.78 -17.44
N ASN A 68 6.64 -14.01 -18.47
CA ASN A 68 6.69 -15.25 -19.24
C ASN A 68 6.71 -16.51 -18.35
N PRO A 69 5.88 -17.54 -18.67
CA PRO A 69 4.97 -17.66 -19.82
C PRO A 69 3.59 -17.02 -19.60
N ARG A 70 3.36 -16.33 -18.48
CA ARG A 70 2.08 -15.67 -18.21
C ARG A 70 1.98 -14.35 -18.98
N PRO A 71 0.77 -13.93 -19.36
CA PRO A 71 0.56 -12.62 -19.97
C PRO A 71 0.82 -11.48 -18.97
N LEU A 72 0.89 -10.25 -19.50
CA LEU A 72 0.84 -9.04 -18.70
C LEU A 72 -0.44 -9.01 -17.86
N ILE A 73 -0.31 -8.58 -16.60
CA ILE A 73 -1.43 -8.48 -15.68
C ILE A 73 -2.05 -7.07 -15.73
N PRO A 74 -3.27 -6.87 -15.19
CA PRO A 74 -3.90 -5.54 -15.14
C PRO A 74 -2.98 -4.41 -14.65
N LEU A 75 -2.22 -4.64 -13.57
CA LEU A 75 -1.26 -3.64 -13.07
C LEU A 75 -0.18 -3.28 -14.09
N ASP A 76 0.36 -4.25 -14.83
CA ASP A 76 1.36 -3.97 -15.87
C ASP A 76 0.75 -3.07 -16.96
N LEU A 77 -0.45 -3.44 -17.44
CA LEU A 77 -1.16 -2.70 -18.50
C LEU A 77 -1.60 -1.31 -18.04
N SER A 78 -1.94 -1.13 -16.76
CA SER A 78 -2.25 0.19 -16.21
C SER A 78 -1.01 1.09 -16.14
N LEU A 79 0.15 0.55 -15.75
CA LEU A 79 1.40 1.31 -15.67
C LEU A 79 1.94 1.67 -17.06
N LEU A 80 1.69 0.83 -18.07
CA LEU A 80 2.17 1.03 -19.46
C LEU A 80 1.56 2.25 -20.19
N HIS A 81 0.59 2.95 -19.58
CA HIS A 81 0.26 4.33 -19.99
C HIS A 81 1.45 5.29 -19.85
N SER A 82 2.43 4.94 -19.02
CA SER A 82 3.71 5.64 -18.90
C SER A 82 4.84 4.60 -18.81
N PRO A 83 5.42 4.17 -19.95
CA PRO A 83 6.51 3.19 -19.97
C PRO A 83 7.69 3.54 -19.05
N PRO A 84 8.18 4.80 -18.97
CA PRO A 84 9.26 5.14 -18.04
C PRO A 84 8.89 4.91 -16.56
N VAL A 85 7.64 5.18 -16.18
CA VAL A 85 7.14 4.90 -14.82
C VAL A 85 7.01 3.39 -14.61
N ALA A 86 6.49 2.65 -15.60
CA ALA A 86 6.37 1.20 -15.52
C ALA A 86 7.74 0.54 -15.30
N ASP A 87 8.78 0.99 -15.99
CA ASP A 87 10.13 0.44 -15.84
C ASP A 87 10.69 0.69 -14.43
N GLY A 88 10.69 1.94 -13.97
CA GLY A 88 11.17 2.30 -12.63
C GLY A 88 10.40 1.61 -11.51
N TRP A 89 9.06 1.50 -11.64
CA TRP A 89 8.20 0.74 -10.74
C TRP A 89 8.65 -0.71 -10.65
N ASN A 90 8.92 -1.34 -11.79
CA ASN A 90 9.33 -2.74 -11.84
C ASN A 90 10.73 -2.96 -11.29
N SER A 91 11.65 -2.00 -11.45
CA SER A 91 12.97 -2.05 -10.82
C SER A 91 12.89 -1.94 -9.30
N PHE A 92 12.13 -0.97 -8.77
CA PHE A 92 12.01 -0.74 -7.34
C PHE A 92 11.27 -1.86 -6.62
N ILE A 93 10.03 -2.17 -7.05
CA ILE A 93 9.23 -3.25 -6.45
C ILE A 93 9.87 -4.63 -6.70
N GLY A 94 10.58 -4.79 -7.83
CA GLY A 94 11.38 -5.98 -8.09
C GLY A 94 12.49 -6.18 -7.06
N ALA A 95 13.19 -5.12 -6.65
CA ALA A 95 14.21 -5.21 -5.61
C ALA A 95 13.63 -5.65 -4.27
N ILE A 96 12.52 -5.05 -3.84
CA ILE A 96 11.82 -5.41 -2.59
C ILE A 96 11.42 -6.88 -2.56
N ARG A 97 10.97 -7.43 -3.70
CA ARG A 97 10.44 -8.80 -3.78
C ARG A 97 11.51 -9.90 -3.84
N SER A 98 12.71 -9.60 -4.33
CA SER A 98 13.68 -10.65 -4.65
C SER A 98 15.12 -10.38 -4.25
N ARG A 99 15.43 -9.21 -3.67
CA ARG A 99 16.79 -8.81 -3.31
C ARG A 99 16.93 -8.28 -1.88
N THR A 100 15.95 -8.56 -1.04
CA THR A 100 15.95 -8.26 0.41
C THR A 100 16.35 -9.50 1.23
N LEU A 101 16.73 -9.29 2.47
CA LEU A 101 17.07 -10.29 3.49
C LEU A 101 15.90 -10.60 4.42
N VAL A 102 14.99 -9.65 4.64
CA VAL A 102 13.78 -9.87 5.45
C VAL A 102 13.07 -11.14 5.00
N ASP A 103 12.70 -11.99 5.96
CA ASP A 103 11.95 -13.22 5.68
C ASP A 103 10.75 -12.92 4.77
N SER A 104 10.64 -13.72 3.70
CA SER A 104 9.62 -13.47 2.67
C SER A 104 8.19 -13.57 3.23
N GLY A 105 7.93 -14.47 4.18
CA GLY A 105 6.63 -14.57 4.84
C GLY A 105 6.32 -13.33 5.66
N VAL A 106 7.29 -12.83 6.42
CA VAL A 106 7.17 -11.61 7.23
C VAL A 106 6.97 -10.36 6.35
N MET A 107 7.71 -10.22 5.26
CA MET A 107 7.52 -9.14 4.29
C MET A 107 6.10 -9.20 3.70
N GLU A 108 5.66 -10.37 3.24
CA GLU A 108 4.33 -10.54 2.66
C GLU A 108 3.21 -10.33 3.70
N LEU A 109 3.45 -10.63 4.98
CA LEU A 109 2.52 -10.29 6.07
C LEU A 109 2.34 -8.77 6.22
N ALA A 110 3.43 -8.01 6.18
CA ALA A 110 3.38 -6.54 6.20
C ALA A 110 2.61 -6.00 4.97
N VAL A 111 2.87 -6.53 3.79
CA VAL A 111 2.14 -6.19 2.56
C VAL A 111 0.64 -6.50 2.68
N CYS A 112 0.29 -7.67 3.19
CA CYS A 112 -1.12 -8.03 3.43
C CYS A 112 -1.78 -7.07 4.40
N ARG A 113 -1.07 -6.62 5.44
CA ARG A 113 -1.60 -5.63 6.39
C ARG A 113 -1.81 -4.27 5.73
N VAL A 114 -0.88 -3.80 4.89
CA VAL A 114 -1.06 -2.59 4.06
C VAL A 114 -2.31 -2.71 3.20
N ALA A 115 -2.53 -3.86 2.56
CA ALA A 115 -3.68 -4.09 1.71
C ALA A 115 -5.00 -4.00 2.49
N VAL A 116 -5.05 -4.58 3.70
CA VAL A 116 -6.20 -4.52 4.62
C VAL A 116 -6.51 -3.08 5.00
N LEU A 117 -5.52 -2.33 5.51
CA LEU A 117 -5.70 -0.96 5.98
C LEU A 117 -6.14 0.00 4.86
N ASN A 118 -5.68 -0.25 3.64
CA ASN A 118 -6.00 0.58 2.47
C ASN A 118 -7.22 0.08 1.67
N ASN A 119 -7.90 -0.99 2.10
CA ASN A 119 -8.97 -1.65 1.35
C ASN A 119 -8.56 -2.07 -0.08
N ALA A 120 -7.30 -2.47 -0.27
CA ALA A 120 -6.75 -2.83 -1.57
C ALA A 120 -6.96 -4.32 -1.88
N THR A 121 -8.18 -4.68 -2.31
CA THR A 121 -8.55 -6.07 -2.62
C THR A 121 -7.63 -6.74 -3.66
N TYR A 122 -7.19 -6.00 -4.68
CA TYR A 122 -6.24 -6.52 -5.68
C TYR A 122 -4.93 -6.97 -5.04
N GLU A 123 -4.38 -6.14 -4.15
CA GLU A 123 -3.12 -6.39 -3.45
C GLU A 123 -3.25 -7.58 -2.51
N TRP A 124 -4.30 -7.60 -1.67
CA TRP A 124 -4.58 -8.72 -0.78
C TRP A 124 -4.65 -10.05 -1.55
N ASN A 125 -5.44 -10.10 -2.64
CA ASN A 125 -5.64 -11.33 -3.39
C ASN A 125 -4.37 -11.82 -4.10
N ALA A 126 -3.40 -10.93 -4.36
CA ALA A 126 -2.12 -11.28 -4.95
C ALA A 126 -1.09 -11.75 -3.90
N HIS A 127 -1.09 -11.13 -2.71
CA HIS A 127 -0.04 -11.27 -1.71
C HIS A 127 -0.37 -12.23 -0.58
N ALA A 128 -1.63 -12.37 -0.18
CA ALA A 128 -2.04 -13.30 0.86
C ALA A 128 -1.68 -14.78 0.57
N PRO A 129 -1.79 -15.29 -0.68
CA PRO A 129 -1.24 -16.61 -1.02
C PRO A 129 0.29 -16.71 -0.87
N LEU A 130 1.01 -15.61 -1.08
CA LEU A 130 2.48 -15.57 -0.97
C LEU A 130 2.91 -15.59 0.50
N ALA A 131 2.20 -14.87 1.37
CA ALA A 131 2.41 -14.94 2.83
C ALA A 131 2.28 -16.39 3.34
N LEU A 132 1.23 -17.10 2.93
CA LEU A 132 1.02 -18.51 3.29
C LEU A 132 2.17 -19.40 2.78
N LYS A 133 2.60 -19.21 1.52
CA LYS A 133 3.76 -19.94 0.95
C LYS A 133 5.08 -19.61 1.64
N GLY A 134 5.21 -18.39 2.17
CA GLY A 134 6.34 -17.91 2.95
C GLY A 134 6.34 -18.41 4.40
N GLY A 135 5.38 -19.26 4.80
CA GLY A 135 5.35 -19.89 6.12
C GLY A 135 4.47 -19.19 7.15
N ILE A 136 3.79 -18.09 6.80
CA ILE A 136 2.76 -17.49 7.67
C ILE A 136 1.60 -18.48 7.81
N LYS A 137 1.20 -18.77 9.06
CA LYS A 137 0.12 -19.71 9.31
C LYS A 137 -1.24 -19.09 8.97
N PRO A 138 -2.26 -19.90 8.61
CA PRO A 138 -3.61 -19.39 8.36
C PRO A 138 -4.17 -18.53 9.51
N ALA A 139 -3.96 -18.95 10.76
CA ALA A 139 -4.42 -18.19 11.93
C ALA A 139 -3.71 -16.83 12.09
N GLU A 140 -2.43 -16.76 11.73
CA GLU A 140 -1.61 -15.53 11.77
C GLU A 140 -2.08 -14.56 10.66
N LEU A 141 -2.26 -15.05 9.43
CA LEU A 141 -2.79 -14.24 8.32
C LEU A 141 -4.22 -13.75 8.59
N GLN A 142 -5.06 -14.61 9.19
CA GLN A 142 -6.41 -14.24 9.61
C GLN A 142 -6.37 -13.12 10.65
N ALA A 143 -5.47 -13.20 11.64
CA ALA A 143 -5.29 -12.14 12.62
C ALA A 143 -4.89 -10.81 11.95
N ALA A 144 -3.92 -10.83 11.02
CA ALA A 144 -3.53 -9.62 10.27
C ALA A 144 -4.66 -9.00 9.45
N ARG A 145 -5.62 -9.82 9.00
CA ARG A 145 -6.81 -9.37 8.28
C ARG A 145 -7.85 -8.71 9.19
N THR A 146 -8.13 -9.29 10.35
CA THR A 146 -9.32 -8.93 11.14
C THR A 146 -9.05 -8.08 12.36
N LEU A 147 -7.81 -8.05 12.86
CA LEU A 147 -7.48 -7.23 14.01
C LEU A 147 -7.70 -5.74 13.68
N PRO A 148 -8.23 -4.96 14.64
CA PRO A 148 -8.30 -3.51 14.49
C PRO A 148 -6.91 -2.90 14.27
N SER A 149 -6.87 -1.71 13.67
CA SER A 149 -5.61 -0.96 13.55
C SER A 149 -5.10 -0.53 14.92
N THR A 150 -3.81 -0.68 15.13
CA THR A 150 -3.07 -0.24 16.32
C THR A 150 -2.43 1.13 16.13
N ALA A 151 -2.62 1.79 14.98
CA ALA A 151 -1.95 3.06 14.67
C ALA A 151 -2.26 4.18 15.68
N THR A 152 -3.47 4.20 16.23
CA THR A 152 -3.91 5.14 17.28
C THR A 152 -4.72 4.44 18.38
N GLY A 153 -4.62 3.10 18.45
CA GLY A 153 -5.50 2.25 19.24
C GLY A 153 -4.75 1.43 20.29
N ASP A 154 -5.53 0.72 21.12
CA ASP A 154 -5.00 -0.27 22.06
C ASP A 154 -4.44 -1.51 21.32
N VAL A 155 -3.44 -2.15 21.92
CA VAL A 155 -2.78 -3.37 21.46
C VAL A 155 -3.28 -4.64 22.16
N ALA A 156 -4.24 -4.57 23.08
CA ALA A 156 -4.69 -5.72 23.87
C ALA A 156 -5.22 -6.90 23.03
N GLU A 157 -5.89 -6.64 21.91
CA GLU A 157 -6.31 -7.70 20.98
C GLU A 157 -5.12 -8.28 20.20
N LEU A 158 -4.17 -7.42 19.82
CA LEU A 158 -2.94 -7.82 19.15
C LEU A 158 -2.13 -8.77 20.05
N GLU A 159 -1.97 -8.45 21.34
CA GLU A 159 -1.23 -9.28 22.30
C GLU A 159 -1.86 -10.65 22.57
N LYS A 160 -3.18 -10.78 22.37
CA LYS A 160 -3.91 -12.04 22.53
C LYS A 160 -4.05 -12.83 21.23
N SER A 161 -3.51 -12.31 20.13
CA SER A 161 -3.64 -12.92 18.80
C SER A 161 -2.73 -14.13 18.61
N ALA A 162 -2.93 -14.85 17.50
CA ALA A 162 -2.10 -15.99 17.11
C ALA A 162 -0.70 -15.59 16.59
N LEU A 163 -0.42 -14.29 16.47
CA LEU A 163 0.82 -13.76 15.89
C LEU A 163 2.00 -13.96 16.84
N THR A 164 3.16 -14.28 16.28
CA THR A 164 4.43 -14.29 17.04
C THR A 164 4.82 -12.87 17.47
N PRO A 165 5.72 -12.71 18.47
CA PRO A 165 6.20 -11.38 18.86
C PRO A 165 6.76 -10.56 17.69
N GLN A 166 7.54 -11.20 16.81
CA GLN A 166 8.08 -10.55 15.61
C GLN A 166 6.96 -10.08 14.67
N GLN A 167 5.94 -10.91 14.43
CA GLN A 167 4.80 -10.55 13.58
C GLN A 167 3.95 -9.42 14.19
N ARG A 168 3.77 -9.39 15.52
CA ARG A 168 3.07 -8.30 16.21
C ARG A 168 3.79 -6.97 16.04
N ALA A 169 5.11 -6.93 16.24
CA ALA A 169 5.92 -5.74 16.02
C ALA A 169 5.81 -5.24 14.56
N VAL A 170 5.84 -6.16 13.58
CA VAL A 170 5.66 -5.82 12.16
C VAL A 170 4.27 -5.23 11.89
N LEU A 171 3.20 -5.77 12.49
CA LEU A 171 1.85 -5.20 12.33
C LEU A 171 1.76 -3.80 12.94
N ARG A 172 2.26 -3.58 14.16
CA ARG A 172 2.26 -2.24 14.80
C ARG A 172 3.00 -1.22 13.94
N TYR A 173 4.20 -1.59 13.48
CA TYR A 173 5.01 -0.75 12.62
C TYR A 173 4.30 -0.44 11.30
N THR A 174 3.68 -1.44 10.68
CA THR A 174 2.92 -1.29 9.43
C THR A 174 1.69 -0.39 9.60
N ASP A 175 0.96 -0.54 10.70
CA ASP A 175 -0.24 0.25 11.02
C ASP A 175 0.11 1.75 11.11
N GLN A 176 1.13 2.09 11.91
CA GLN A 176 1.58 3.48 12.06
C GLN A 176 2.16 4.03 10.74
N MET A 177 3.05 3.30 10.06
CA MET A 177 3.58 3.72 8.75
C MET A 177 2.49 3.99 7.70
N THR A 178 1.38 3.25 7.76
CA THR A 178 0.32 3.33 6.76
C THR A 178 -0.68 4.45 7.06
N GLN A 179 -1.07 4.63 8.32
CA GLN A 179 -2.17 5.54 8.69
C GLN A 179 -1.71 6.85 9.31
N THR A 180 -0.71 6.83 10.20
CA THR A 180 -0.21 8.03 10.90
C THR A 180 1.05 8.60 10.29
N ILE A 181 1.78 7.81 9.48
CA ILE A 181 3.06 8.10 8.81
C ILE A 181 4.23 8.27 9.81
N THR A 182 3.97 8.96 10.92
CA THR A 182 4.87 9.04 12.07
C THR A 182 4.80 7.74 12.84
N VAL A 183 5.95 7.10 13.00
CA VAL A 183 6.12 5.93 13.87
C VAL A 183 6.69 6.38 15.19
N GLU A 184 6.09 5.93 16.28
CA GLU A 184 6.54 6.21 17.64
C GLU A 184 7.86 5.48 17.94
N ASP A 185 8.73 6.11 18.73
CA ASP A 185 10.06 5.58 19.05
C ASP A 185 9.99 4.18 19.69
N GLU A 186 8.97 3.91 20.50
CA GLU A 186 8.77 2.59 21.12
C GLU A 186 8.45 1.49 20.10
N VAL A 187 7.63 1.80 19.08
CA VAL A 187 7.27 0.85 18.01
C VAL A 187 8.48 0.58 17.12
N PHE A 188 9.27 1.61 16.83
CA PHE A 188 10.52 1.44 16.10
C PHE A 188 11.55 0.61 16.90
N ALA A 189 11.71 0.91 18.19
CA ALA A 189 12.63 0.18 19.07
C ALA A 189 12.27 -1.30 19.21
N GLU A 190 10.97 -1.62 19.21
CA GLU A 190 10.48 -3.00 19.29
C GLU A 190 11.00 -3.87 18.13
N LEU A 191 11.14 -3.33 16.90
CA LEU A 191 11.70 -4.06 15.76
C LEU A 191 13.10 -4.62 16.07
N LYS A 192 13.95 -3.82 16.73
CA LYS A 192 15.29 -4.27 17.14
C LYS A 192 15.20 -5.34 18.23
N THR A 193 14.29 -5.19 19.18
CA THR A 193 14.07 -6.18 20.25
C THR A 193 13.64 -7.54 19.71
N VAL A 194 12.82 -7.57 18.64
CA VAL A 194 12.39 -8.82 18.01
C VAL A 194 13.36 -9.36 16.96
N GLY A 195 14.56 -8.78 16.88
CA GLY A 195 15.70 -9.36 16.17
C GLY A 195 15.98 -8.80 14.77
N PHE A 196 15.32 -7.72 14.35
CA PHE A 196 15.69 -7.07 13.08
C PHE A 196 16.98 -6.27 13.20
N ASP A 197 17.86 -6.42 12.22
CA ASP A 197 19.01 -5.53 12.05
C ASP A 197 18.66 -4.24 11.28
N ASP A 198 19.60 -3.30 11.20
CA ASP A 198 19.36 -2.01 10.55
C ASP A 198 19.01 -2.15 9.05
N ARG A 199 19.59 -3.14 8.35
CA ARG A 199 19.31 -3.38 6.93
C ARG A 199 17.92 -3.96 6.76
N GLU A 200 17.54 -4.94 7.57
CA GLU A 200 16.21 -5.53 7.54
C GLU A 200 15.13 -4.51 7.89
N ILE A 201 15.38 -3.60 8.83
CA ILE A 201 14.46 -2.48 9.12
C ILE A 201 14.29 -1.59 7.90
N VAL A 202 15.36 -1.23 7.20
CA VAL A 202 15.26 -0.44 5.95
C VAL A 202 14.47 -1.19 4.88
N GLU A 203 14.72 -2.49 4.72
CA GLU A 203 14.02 -3.32 3.74
C GLU A 203 12.53 -3.48 4.08
N LEU A 204 12.19 -3.71 5.35
CA LEU A 204 10.80 -3.75 5.83
C LEU A 204 10.10 -2.40 5.61
N THR A 205 10.75 -1.30 5.98
CA THR A 205 10.25 0.07 5.81
C THR A 205 9.97 0.38 4.34
N THR A 206 10.92 0.05 3.46
CA THR A 206 10.77 0.28 2.02
C THR A 206 9.74 -0.65 1.39
N GLY A 207 9.59 -1.87 1.92
CA GLY A 207 8.48 -2.78 1.57
C GLY A 207 7.12 -2.16 1.90
N ILE A 208 6.92 -1.74 3.15
CA ILE A 208 5.67 -1.11 3.62
C ILE A 208 5.38 0.17 2.81
N ALA A 209 6.37 1.04 2.62
CA ALA A 209 6.22 2.26 1.84
C ALA A 209 5.91 1.97 0.36
N GLY A 210 6.62 0.99 -0.22
CA GLY A 210 6.43 0.54 -1.59
C GLY A 210 5.01 0.04 -1.82
N TYR A 211 4.50 -0.85 -0.97
CA TYR A 211 3.12 -1.34 -1.11
C TYR A 211 2.07 -0.32 -0.71
N ASN A 212 2.39 0.66 0.12
CA ASN A 212 1.57 1.86 0.29
C ASN A 212 1.45 2.66 -1.03
N CYS A 213 2.51 2.72 -1.84
CA CYS A 213 2.44 3.29 -3.19
C CYS A 213 1.60 2.41 -4.13
N VAL A 214 1.82 1.08 -4.11
CA VAL A 214 1.07 0.10 -4.91
C VAL A 214 -0.44 0.18 -4.61
N SER A 215 -0.83 0.09 -3.35
CA SER A 215 -2.23 0.12 -2.91
C SER A 215 -2.94 1.39 -3.35
N ARG A 216 -2.30 2.55 -3.19
CA ARG A 216 -2.84 3.85 -3.62
C ARG A 216 -3.05 3.91 -5.13
N PHE A 217 -2.14 3.36 -5.92
CA PHE A 217 -2.31 3.27 -7.37
C PHE A 217 -3.46 2.33 -7.76
N LEU A 218 -3.48 1.13 -7.18
CA LEU A 218 -4.50 0.10 -7.45
C LEU A 218 -5.91 0.61 -7.14
N VAL A 219 -6.09 1.17 -5.95
CA VAL A 219 -7.40 1.64 -5.46
C VAL A 219 -7.83 2.90 -6.22
N ALA A 220 -6.93 3.87 -6.42
CA ALA A 220 -7.28 5.11 -7.11
C ALA A 220 -7.77 4.89 -8.54
N LEU A 221 -7.20 3.90 -9.25
CA LEU A 221 -7.56 3.58 -10.63
C LEU A 221 -8.54 2.41 -10.77
N ASP A 222 -8.93 1.76 -9.67
CA ASP A 222 -9.74 0.54 -9.65
C ASP A 222 -9.16 -0.56 -10.56
N VAL A 223 -7.84 -0.80 -10.43
CA VAL A 223 -7.12 -1.76 -11.27
C VAL A 223 -7.70 -3.17 -11.10
N GLY A 224 -7.99 -3.83 -12.21
CA GLY A 224 -8.65 -5.14 -12.24
C GLY A 224 -10.10 -5.13 -11.73
N GLU A 225 -10.71 -3.94 -11.58
CA GLU A 225 -12.10 -3.77 -11.17
C GLU A 225 -12.38 -4.42 -9.80
N ASN A 226 -11.46 -4.21 -8.84
CA ASN A 226 -11.43 -4.88 -7.53
C ASN A 226 -12.01 -4.05 -6.39
N ASN A 227 -12.23 -2.75 -6.54
CA ASN A 227 -12.68 -1.90 -5.44
C ASN A 227 -14.06 -2.30 -4.88
N ALA A 228 -14.91 -2.89 -5.72
CA ALA A 228 -16.21 -3.41 -5.30
C ALA A 228 -16.18 -4.90 -4.90
N ARG A 229 -15.02 -5.55 -5.00
CA ARG A 229 -14.86 -6.98 -4.67
C ARG A 229 -14.39 -7.15 -3.24
N GLN A 230 -14.79 -8.26 -2.65
CA GLN A 230 -14.29 -8.67 -1.33
C GLN A 230 -12.90 -9.30 -1.45
N MET A 231 -12.09 -9.07 -0.42
CA MET A 231 -10.85 -9.81 -0.20
C MET A 231 -11.16 -11.30 0.01
N LYS A 232 -10.47 -12.19 -0.71
CA LYS A 232 -10.61 -13.65 -0.54
C LYS A 232 -10.39 -14.04 0.92
N SER A 233 -11.26 -14.86 1.50
CA SER A 233 -11.12 -15.42 2.85
C SER A 233 -9.82 -16.19 2.99
N VAL A 234 -9.28 -16.30 4.22
CA VAL A 234 -8.09 -17.13 4.44
C VAL A 234 -8.38 -18.60 4.12
N ASP A 235 -9.60 -19.07 4.39
CA ASP A 235 -10.04 -20.42 4.05
C ASP A 235 -10.05 -20.67 2.54
N GLU A 236 -10.55 -19.72 1.74
CA GLU A 236 -10.52 -19.76 0.27
C GLU A 236 -9.07 -19.82 -0.25
N LEU A 237 -8.17 -19.07 0.38
CA LEU A 237 -6.75 -19.03 0.02
C LEU A 237 -6.05 -20.35 0.35
N VAL A 238 -6.32 -20.92 1.53
CA VAL A 238 -5.75 -22.22 1.94
C VAL A 238 -6.25 -23.33 1.04
N ALA A 239 -7.55 -23.37 0.72
CA ALA A 239 -8.13 -24.36 -0.17
C ALA A 239 -7.53 -24.31 -1.59
N ALA A 240 -7.15 -23.13 -2.07
CA ALA A 240 -6.52 -22.95 -3.38
C ALA A 240 -5.03 -23.34 -3.44
N LEU A 241 -4.40 -23.63 -2.29
CA LEU A 241 -2.99 -24.06 -2.20
C LEU A 241 -2.81 -25.57 -2.04
N GLN A 242 -3.90 -26.31 -1.80
CA GLN A 242 -3.95 -27.78 -1.72
C GLN A 242 -4.11 -28.40 -3.11
#